data_AF-A0A1I1W082-F1
#
_entry.id   AF-A0A1I1W082-F1
#
_cell.length_a   1.000
_cell.length_b   1.000
_cell.length_c   1.000
_cell.angle_alpha   90.00
_cell.angle_beta   90.00
_cell.angle_gamma   90.00
#
_symmetry.space_group_name_H-M   'P 1'
#
loop_
_entity.id
_entity.type
_entity.pdbx_description
1 polymer ?
#
loop_
_entity_poly.entity_id
_entity_poly.type
_entity_poly.pdbx_seq_one_letter_code
_entity_poly.pdbx_strand_id
1 'polypeptide(L)'
;MHKIQKVNSMKKSYIPLIIITGLMIHSLYQVGTSNRAFTYPHYLGLILILISLVFLKLKIVISKLATFLALLLGTFSQAAFTTTIYRFRIGGSIEDRGFDILIQPLCLGLLILFIVLNISFVKGGIREIRQFINRG
;
A
#
# COMPACT_ATOMS: atom_id res chain seq x y z
N MET A 1 23.89 10.38 22.26
CA MET A 1 22.42 10.52 22.05
C MET A 1 21.92 10.22 20.63
N HIS A 2 22.76 10.23 19.58
CA HIS A 2 22.30 10.01 18.18
C HIS A 2 21.75 8.62 17.85
N LYS A 3 22.19 7.55 18.54
CA LYS A 3 21.81 6.16 18.24
C LYS A 3 20.36 5.85 18.62
N ILE A 4 19.83 6.47 19.68
CA ILE A 4 18.47 6.20 20.21
C ILE A 4 17.39 6.81 19.31
N GLN A 5 17.61 8.02 18.79
CA GLN A 5 16.66 8.65 17.85
C GLN A 5 16.51 7.86 16.54
N LYS A 6 17.61 7.25 16.03
CA LYS A 6 17.60 6.49 14.78
C LYS A 6 16.78 5.20 14.87
N VAL A 7 16.75 4.55 16.04
CA VAL A 7 15.96 3.32 16.27
C VAL A 7 14.46 3.62 16.35
N ASN A 8 14.07 4.73 16.98
CA ASN A 8 12.66 5.12 17.08
C ASN A 8 12.05 5.55 15.75
N SER A 9 12.83 6.14 14.83
CA SER A 9 12.29 6.47 13.50
C SER A 9 12.03 5.22 12.65
N MET A 10 12.87 4.18 12.79
CA MET A 10 12.67 2.93 12.04
C MET A 10 11.38 2.21 12.41
N LYS A 11 10.97 2.20 13.69
CA LYS A 11 9.71 1.54 14.11
C LYS A 11 8.48 2.23 13.52
N LYS A 12 8.47 3.57 13.46
CA LYS A 12 7.34 4.34 12.93
C LYS A 12 7.15 4.16 11.43
N SER A 13 8.23 3.95 10.67
CA SER A 13 8.16 3.76 9.21
C SER A 13 7.29 2.59 8.74
N TYR A 14 7.02 1.60 9.61
CA TYR A 14 6.25 0.40 9.27
C TYR A 14 4.80 0.42 9.76
N ILE A 15 4.33 1.52 10.37
CA ILE A 15 2.94 1.66 10.81
C ILE A 15 1.94 1.30 9.69
N PRO A 16 2.10 1.78 8.44
CA PRO A 16 1.16 1.41 7.37
C PRO A 16 1.16 -0.08 7.06
N LEU A 17 2.33 -0.74 7.07
CA LEU A 17 2.45 -2.18 6.87
C LEU A 17 1.76 -2.97 7.99
N ILE A 18 1.93 -2.54 9.24
CA ILE A 18 1.27 -3.15 10.40
C ILE A 18 -0.26 -3.04 10.25
N ILE A 19 -0.76 -1.87 9.88
CA ILE A 19 -2.21 -1.64 9.71
C ILE A 19 -2.77 -2.54 8.60
N ILE A 20 -2.19 -2.54 7.39
CA ILE A 20 -2.71 -3.37 6.29
C ILE A 20 -2.59 -4.86 6.59
N THR A 21 -1.57 -5.29 7.34
CA THR A 21 -1.43 -6.68 7.78
C THR A 21 -2.54 -7.06 8.76
N GLY A 22 -2.82 -6.20 9.76
CA GLY A 22 -3.92 -6.41 10.70
C GLY A 22 -5.29 -6.46 10.01
N LEU A 23 -5.54 -5.57 9.05
CA LEU A 23 -6.76 -5.57 8.24
C LEU A 23 -6.91 -6.85 7.42
N MET A 24 -5.81 -7.33 6.83
CA MET A 24 -5.81 -8.59 6.06
C MET A 24 -6.06 -9.80 6.96
N ILE A 25 -5.44 -9.87 8.14
CA ILE A 25 -5.71 -10.94 9.13
C ILE A 25 -7.17 -10.94 9.55
N HIS A 26 -7.72 -9.77 9.87
CA HIS A 26 -9.14 -9.63 10.19
C HIS A 26 -10.03 -10.05 9.01
N SER A 27 -9.61 -9.75 7.77
CA SER A 27 -10.35 -10.17 6.58
C SER A 27 -10.31 -11.67 6.34
N LEU A 28 -9.17 -12.32 6.58
CA LEU A 28 -9.03 -13.78 6.56
C LEU A 28 -9.94 -14.43 7.61
N TYR A 29 -9.97 -13.87 8.82
CA TYR A 29 -10.87 -14.35 9.88
C TYR A 29 -12.34 -14.27 9.44
N GLN A 30 -12.78 -13.12 8.92
CA GLN A 30 -14.15 -12.97 8.44
C GLN A 30 -14.48 -13.92 7.28
N VAL A 31 -13.58 -14.16 6.34
CA VAL A 31 -13.80 -15.15 5.27
C VAL A 31 -13.87 -16.57 5.81
N GLY A 32 -13.09 -16.91 6.84
CA GLY A 32 -13.18 -18.21 7.51
C GLY A 32 -14.48 -18.43 8.29
N THR A 33 -15.12 -17.35 8.78
CA THR A 33 -16.33 -17.43 9.60
C THR A 33 -17.61 -17.00 8.88
N SER A 34 -17.53 -16.53 7.63
CA SER A 34 -18.69 -16.08 6.85
C SER A 34 -18.69 -16.68 5.44
N ASN A 35 -19.84 -16.73 4.78
CA ASN A 35 -19.97 -17.16 3.37
C ASN A 35 -19.39 -16.15 2.35
N ARG A 36 -18.46 -15.28 2.76
CA ARG A 36 -17.80 -14.32 1.86
C ARG A 36 -16.52 -14.93 1.32
N ALA A 37 -16.30 -14.85 0.01
CA ALA A 37 -15.07 -15.28 -0.63
C ALA A 37 -14.17 -14.09 -0.98
N PHE A 38 -12.86 -14.31 -1.00
CA PHE A 38 -11.93 -13.34 -1.56
C PHE A 38 -12.09 -13.20 -3.06
N THR A 39 -11.93 -11.96 -3.52
CA THR A 39 -11.86 -11.62 -4.95
C THR A 39 -10.41 -11.39 -5.37
N TYR A 40 -10.15 -11.31 -6.68
CA TYR A 40 -8.81 -11.07 -7.23
C TYR A 40 -8.01 -9.94 -6.53
N PRO A 41 -8.58 -8.76 -6.23
CA PRO A 41 -7.88 -7.71 -5.48
C PRO A 41 -7.34 -8.12 -4.10
N HIS A 42 -8.02 -9.04 -3.41
CA HIS A 42 -7.59 -9.51 -2.09
C HIS A 42 -6.35 -10.39 -2.21
N TYR A 43 -6.30 -11.28 -3.21
CA TYR A 43 -5.14 -12.13 -3.46
C TYR A 43 -3.90 -11.29 -3.84
N LEU A 44 -4.08 -10.27 -4.69
CA LEU A 44 -2.99 -9.34 -5.02
C LEU A 44 -2.50 -8.58 -3.78
N GLY A 45 -3.43 -8.08 -2.96
CA GLY A 45 -3.09 -7.43 -1.68
C GLY A 45 -2.34 -8.35 -0.73
N LEU A 46 -2.76 -9.61 -0.61
CA LEU A 46 -2.14 -10.61 0.25
C LEU A 46 -0.71 -10.94 -0.20
N ILE A 47 -0.49 -11.13 -1.51
CA ILE A 47 0.85 -11.36 -2.07
C ILE A 47 1.78 -10.18 -1.75
N LEU A 48 1.32 -8.95 -1.95
CA LEU A 48 2.13 -7.75 -1.68
C LEU A 48 2.46 -7.57 -0.18
N ILE A 49 1.51 -7.91 0.71
CA ILE A 49 1.77 -7.94 2.15
C ILE A 49 2.83 -9.01 2.48
N LEU A 50 2.69 -10.22 1.95
CA LEU A 50 3.65 -11.30 2.19
C LEU A 50 5.06 -10.93 1.71
N ILE A 51 5.18 -10.37 0.50
CA ILE A 51 6.46 -9.83 -0.01
C ILE A 51 7.01 -8.78 0.96
N SER A 52 6.16 -7.83 1.39
CA SER A 52 6.58 -6.78 2.32
C SER A 52 7.10 -7.34 3.66
N LEU A 53 6.45 -8.37 4.20
CA LEU A 53 6.83 -9.02 5.46
C LEU A 53 8.11 -9.86 5.33
N VAL A 54 8.26 -10.64 4.24
CA VAL A 54 9.48 -11.44 3.98
C VAL A 54 10.69 -10.52 3.84
N PHE A 55 10.57 -9.45 3.06
CA PHE A 55 11.67 -8.51 2.84
C PHE A 55 11.92 -7.57 4.00
N LEU A 56 11.05 -7.53 5.02
CA LEU A 56 11.24 -6.69 6.21
C LEU A 56 12.56 -7.01 6.92
N LYS A 57 12.94 -8.30 6.97
CA LYS A 57 14.20 -8.77 7.58
C LYS A 57 15.36 -8.85 6.58
N LEU A 58 15.10 -9.12 5.31
CA LEU A 58 16.13 -9.33 4.29
C LEU A 58 16.65 -8.02 3.69
N LYS A 59 15.74 -7.18 3.20
CA LYS A 59 16.06 -5.92 2.51
C LYS A 59 14.96 -4.90 2.77
N ILE A 60 15.17 -4.06 3.78
CA ILE A 60 14.23 -3.00 4.22
C ILE A 60 13.71 -2.15 3.06
N VAL A 61 14.57 -1.81 2.10
CA VAL A 61 14.22 -1.01 0.91
C VAL A 61 13.13 -1.69 0.08
N ILE A 62 13.25 -3.01 -0.15
CA ILE A 62 12.27 -3.79 -0.92
C ILE A 62 10.96 -3.90 -0.15
N SER A 63 11.01 -4.11 1.16
CA SER A 63 9.81 -4.12 2.02
C SER A 63 9.03 -2.81 1.93
N LYS A 64 9.73 -1.67 1.99
CA LYS A 64 9.12 -0.34 1.86
C LYS A 64 8.53 -0.13 0.47
N LEU A 65 9.23 -0.54 -0.59
CA LEU A 65 8.72 -0.44 -1.96
C LEU A 65 7.47 -1.30 -2.16
N ALA A 66 7.48 -2.55 -1.68
CA ALA A 66 6.33 -3.45 -1.76
C ALA A 66 5.13 -2.89 -0.97
N THR A 67 5.36 -2.31 0.21
CA THR A 67 4.31 -1.64 1.00
C THR A 67 3.74 -0.43 0.24
N PHE A 68 4.61 0.39 -0.35
CA PHE A 68 4.20 1.53 -1.18
C PHE A 68 3.33 1.09 -2.36
N LEU A 69 3.75 0.06 -3.09
CA LEU A 69 3.00 -0.50 -4.21
C LEU A 69 1.67 -1.11 -3.76
N ALA A 70 1.63 -1.80 -2.63
CA ALA A 70 0.40 -2.33 -2.04
C ALA A 70 -0.62 -1.21 -1.79
N LEU A 71 -0.19 -0.12 -1.16
CA LEU A 71 -1.04 1.03 -0.86
C LEU A 71 -1.44 1.80 -2.12
N LEU A 72 -0.54 1.93 -3.10
CA LEU A 72 -0.82 2.57 -4.38
C LEU A 72 -1.87 1.78 -5.18
N LEU A 73 -1.66 0.47 -5.33
CA LEU A 73 -2.63 -0.41 -6.00
C LEU A 73 -3.95 -0.48 -5.23
N GLY A 74 -3.89 -0.48 -3.89
CA GLY A 74 -5.07 -0.39 -3.04
C GLY A 74 -5.86 0.90 -3.28
N THR A 75 -5.16 2.02 -3.43
CA THR A 75 -5.77 3.32 -3.71
C THR A 75 -6.60 3.28 -4.99
N PHE A 76 -6.11 2.62 -6.05
CA PHE A 76 -6.83 2.45 -7.33
C PHE A 76 -7.73 1.21 -7.40
N SER A 77 -8.08 0.65 -6.24
CA SER A 77 -8.92 -0.54 -6.11
C SER A 77 -8.42 -1.80 -6.83
N GLN A 78 -7.14 -1.85 -7.18
CA GLN A 78 -6.49 -3.02 -7.75
C GLN A 78 -6.08 -4.03 -6.67
N ALA A 79 -5.78 -3.54 -5.46
CA ALA A 79 -5.60 -4.37 -4.28
C ALA A 79 -6.70 -4.06 -3.24
N ALA A 80 -6.99 -5.03 -2.37
CA ALA A 80 -7.91 -4.85 -1.26
C ALA A 80 -7.37 -5.50 0.01
N PHE A 81 -7.62 -4.86 1.15
CA PHE A 81 -7.16 -5.31 2.47
C PHE A 81 -8.31 -5.50 3.47
N THR A 82 -9.55 -5.28 3.05
CA THR A 82 -10.78 -5.40 3.84
C THR A 82 -11.79 -6.26 3.10
N THR A 83 -12.55 -7.10 3.81
CA THR A 83 -13.60 -7.96 3.20
C THR A 83 -14.63 -7.19 2.37
N THR A 84 -14.97 -5.98 2.80
CA THR A 84 -15.83 -5.05 2.06
C THR A 84 -14.98 -3.95 1.43
N ILE A 85 -15.06 -3.83 0.11
CA ILE A 85 -14.32 -2.83 -0.67
C ILE A 85 -15.19 -1.59 -0.82
N TYR A 86 -14.94 -0.58 0.01
CA TYR A 86 -15.54 0.75 -0.14
C TYR A 86 -14.73 1.55 -1.16
N ARG A 87 -15.40 1.98 -2.24
CA ARG A 87 -14.79 2.71 -3.35
C ARG A 87 -15.62 3.92 -3.74
N PHE A 88 -14.96 5.03 -3.99
CA PHE A 88 -15.54 6.20 -4.64
C PHE A 88 -15.20 6.16 -6.12
N ARG A 89 -16.20 6.37 -6.97
CA ARG A 89 -16.01 6.51 -8.40
C ARG A 89 -15.79 7.99 -8.72
N ILE A 90 -14.66 8.31 -9.33
CA ILE A 90 -14.35 9.64 -9.84
C ILE A 90 -14.20 9.51 -11.36
N GLY A 91 -15.11 10.12 -12.10
CA GLY A 91 -15.19 10.01 -13.55
C GLY A 91 -16.55 10.46 -14.08
N GLY A 92 -16.63 10.62 -15.39
CA GLY A 92 -17.87 10.84 -16.13
C GLY A 92 -17.88 9.92 -17.35
N SER A 93 -19.00 9.24 -17.59
CA SER A 93 -19.21 8.47 -18.80
C SER A 93 -19.67 9.39 -19.92
N ILE A 94 -18.95 9.42 -21.03
CA ILE A 94 -19.47 9.88 -22.32
C ILE A 94 -19.60 8.60 -23.15
N GLU A 95 -20.84 8.20 -23.45
CA GLU A 95 -21.18 7.11 -24.38
C GLU A 95 -20.43 5.78 -24.10
N ASP A 96 -20.57 5.21 -22.90
CA ASP A 96 -20.07 3.89 -22.48
C ASP A 96 -18.54 3.67 -22.56
N ARG A 97 -17.76 4.72 -22.88
CA ARG A 97 -16.28 4.71 -22.88
C ARG A 97 -15.69 5.56 -21.76
N GLY A 98 -16.36 5.59 -20.61
CA GLY A 98 -15.88 6.30 -19.43
C GLY A 98 -14.66 5.61 -18.80
N PHE A 99 -13.58 6.36 -18.60
CA PHE A 99 -12.51 5.96 -17.67
C PHE A 99 -12.95 6.30 -16.24
N ASP A 100 -13.63 5.34 -15.60
CA ASP A 100 -14.01 5.46 -14.20
C ASP A 100 -12.84 5.09 -13.29
N ILE A 101 -12.31 6.07 -12.55
CA ILE A 101 -11.27 5.82 -11.56
C ILE A 101 -11.96 5.45 -10.25
N LEU A 102 -11.69 4.24 -9.76
CA LEU A 102 -12.21 3.75 -8.48
C LEU A 102 -11.15 3.98 -7.40
N ILE A 103 -11.47 4.83 -6.43
CA ILE A 103 -10.56 5.18 -5.32
C ILE A 103 -11.03 4.53 -4.02
N GLN A 104 -10.12 3.83 -3.33
CA GLN A 104 -10.36 3.36 -1.95
C GLN A 104 -9.76 4.35 -0.94
N PRO A 105 -10.59 5.09 -0.17
CA PRO A 105 -10.10 6.12 0.75
C PRO A 105 -9.19 5.58 1.85
N LEU A 106 -9.46 4.37 2.34
CA LEU A 106 -8.65 3.74 3.37
C LEU A 106 -7.20 3.57 2.90
N CYS A 107 -7.02 3.03 1.70
CA CYS A 107 -5.72 2.85 1.07
C CYS A 107 -5.05 4.18 0.76
N LEU A 108 -5.81 5.18 0.30
CA LEU A 108 -5.30 6.54 0.06
C LEU A 108 -4.77 7.19 1.35
N GLY A 109 -5.54 7.12 2.45
CA GLY A 109 -5.13 7.65 3.74
C GLY A 109 -3.86 6.98 4.27
N LEU A 110 -3.77 5.65 4.14
CA LEU A 110 -2.57 4.89 4.50
C LEU A 110 -1.38 5.19 3.58
N LEU A 111 -1.61 5.46 2.29
CA LEU A 111 -0.58 5.88 1.34
C LEU A 111 0.01 7.24 1.74
N ILE A 112 -0.85 8.23 2.06
CA ILE A 112 -0.41 9.54 2.56
C ILE A 112 0.40 9.36 3.85
N LEU A 113 -0.11 8.57 4.80
CA LEU A 113 0.61 8.27 6.05
C LEU A 113 1.97 7.63 5.77
N PHE A 114 2.04 6.68 4.83
CA PHE A 114 3.30 6.05 4.42
C PHE A 114 4.29 7.07 3.88
N ILE A 115 3.85 7.97 2.99
CA ILE A 115 4.69 9.03 2.40
C ILE A 115 5.23 9.94 3.49
N VAL A 116 4.39 10.37 4.43
CA VAL A 116 4.79 11.24 5.56
C VAL A 116 5.85 10.54 6.43
N LEU A 117 5.62 9.28 6.80
CA LEU A 117 6.52 8.52 7.67
C LEU A 117 7.81 8.05 6.97
N ASN A 118 7.84 8.05 5.64
CA ASN A 118 8.96 7.59 4.82
C ASN A 118 9.45 8.66 3.83
N ILE A 119 9.33 9.94 4.16
CA ILE A 119 9.59 11.05 3.23
C ILE A 119 10.99 11.02 2.62
N SER A 120 12.01 10.61 3.38
CA SER A 120 13.39 10.50 2.88
C SER A 120 13.54 9.41 1.82
N PHE A 121 12.83 8.29 1.96
CA PHE A 121 12.81 7.21 0.99
C PHE A 121 12.14 7.65 -0.31
N VAL A 122 10.97 8.30 -0.20
CA VAL A 122 10.22 8.82 -1.35
C VAL A 122 11.03 9.87 -2.11
N LYS A 123 11.65 10.81 -1.39
CA LYS A 123 12.53 11.83 -2.00
C LYS A 123 13.74 11.22 -2.72
N GLY A 124 14.32 10.14 -2.17
CA GLY A 124 15.39 9.39 -2.81
C GLY A 124 14.97 8.82 -4.16
N GLY A 125 13.85 8.10 -4.20
CA GLY A 125 13.32 7.53 -5.45
C GLY A 125 12.99 8.59 -6.51
N ILE A 126 12.38 9.72 -6.12
CA ILE A 126 12.09 10.83 -7.05
C ILE A 126 13.38 11.41 -7.65
N ARG A 127 14.45 11.51 -6.86
CA ARG A 127 15.75 12.02 -7.33
C ARG A 127 16.36 11.09 -8.37
N GLU A 128 16.32 9.78 -8.14
CA GLU A 128 16.83 8.78 -9.08
C GLU A 128 16.07 8.81 -10.41
N ILE A 129 14.73 8.87 -10.35
CA ILE A 129 13.88 8.99 -11.54
C ILE A 129 14.22 10.26 -12.32
N ARG A 130 14.38 11.40 -11.64
CA ARG A 130 14.77 12.67 -12.30
C ARG A 130 16.13 12.57 -12.98
N GLN A 131 17.11 11.92 -12.34
CA GLN A 131 18.43 11.73 -12.93
C GLN A 131 18.38 10.81 -14.15
N PHE A 132 17.51 9.80 -14.13
CA PHE A 132 17.30 8.91 -15.28
C PHE A 132 16.69 9.67 -16.46
N ILE A 133 15.65 10.48 -16.22
CA ILE A 133 14.99 11.29 -17.26
C ILE A 133 15.97 12.30 -17.90
N ASN A 134 16.83 12.94 -17.10
CA ASN A 134 17.78 13.93 -17.63
C ASN A 134 18.98 13.31 -18.39
N ARG A 135 19.12 11.98 -18.39
CA ARG A 135 20.20 11.26 -19.08
C ARG A 135 19.78 10.67 -20.43
N GLY A 136 18.47 10.61 -20.71
CA GLY A 136 17.92 10.13 -21.98
C GLY A 136 17.49 11.31 -22.83
#